data_AF-A0A967D7K6-F1
#
_entry.id   AF-A0A967D7K6-F1
#
_cell.length_a   1.000
_cell.length_b   1.000
_cell.length_c   1.000
_cell.angle_alpha   90.00
_cell.angle_beta   90.00
_cell.angle_gamma   90.00
#
_symmetry.space_group_name_H-M   'P 1'
#
loop_
_entity.id
_entity.type
_entity.pdbx_description
1 polymer ?
#
loop_
_entity_poly.entity_id
_entity_poly.type
_entity_poly.pdbx_seq_one_letter_code
_entity_poly.pdbx_strand_id
1 'polypeptide(L)' 'MAFERPAPDLNKLQTAWDEWERGEQLPGKVLANLKTAGMAEVLNELVQSGWVPGTSTSE' A
#
# COMPACT_ATOMS: atom_id res chain seq x y z
N MET A 1 -2.74 13.92 23.63
CA MET A 1 -1.68 13.09 23.03
C MET A 1 -2.09 12.85 21.59
N ALA A 2 -1.32 13.35 20.62
CA ALA A 2 -1.57 13.03 19.21
C ALA A 2 -1.16 11.57 19.00
N PHE A 3 -2.10 10.72 18.61
CA PHE A 3 -1.79 9.35 18.19
C PHE A 3 -1.09 9.46 16.83
N GLU A 4 0.24 9.37 16.83
CA GLU A 4 1.00 9.25 15.59
C GLU A 4 0.69 7.90 14.97
N ARG A 5 0.09 7.93 13.79
CA ARG A 5 -0.20 6.73 13.02
C ARG A 5 1.15 6.16 12.54
N PRO A 6 1.41 4.86 12.69
CA PRO A 6 2.66 4.28 12.21
C PRO A 6 2.82 4.50 10.71
N ALA A 7 4.06 4.65 10.25
CA ALA A 7 4.37 4.79 8.83
C ALA A 7 3.85 3.58 8.03
N PRO A 8 3.47 3.76 6.75
CA PRO A 8 3.06 2.67 5.90
C PRO A 8 4.14 1.59 5.75
N ASP A 9 3.72 0.33 5.62
CA ASP A 9 4.61 -0.82 5.44
C ASP A 9 4.40 -1.43 4.06
N LEU A 10 5.26 -1.03 3.11
CA LEU A 10 5.15 -1.43 1.70
C LEU A 10 5.26 -2.95 1.52
N ASN A 11 6.06 -3.64 2.35
CA ASN A 11 6.20 -5.09 2.26
C ASN A 11 4.91 -5.80 2.67
N LYS A 12 4.23 -5.29 3.69
CA LYS A 12 2.90 -5.82 4.09
C LYS A 12 1.83 -5.54 3.04
N LEU A 13 1.90 -4.39 2.36
CA LEU A 13 1.00 -4.08 1.26
C LEU A 13 1.18 -5.07 0.10
N GLN A 14 2.44 -5.29 -0.31
CA GLN A 14 2.77 -6.25 -1.37
C GLN A 14 2.32 -7.66 -0.99
N THR A 15 2.65 -8.12 0.22
CA THR A 15 2.28 -9.47 0.68
C THR A 15 0.75 -9.66 0.69
N ALA A 16 0.00 -8.67 1.20
CA ALA A 16 -1.46 -8.75 1.23
C ALA A 16 -2.07 -8.77 -0.19
N TRP A 17 -1.45 -8.06 -1.14
CA TRP A 17 -1.85 -8.10 -2.55
C TRP A 17 -1.56 -9.46 -3.20
N ASP A 18 -0.36 -10.00 -2.99
CA ASP A 18 0.05 -11.31 -3.53
C ASP A 18 -0.87 -12.44 -3.03
N GLU A 19 -1.23 -12.43 -1.74
CA GLU A 19 -2.18 -13.38 -1.14
C GLU A 19 -3.57 -13.31 -1.82
N TRP A 20 -4.01 -12.10 -2.19
CA TRP A 20 -5.27 -11.89 -2.87
C TRP A 20 -5.24 -12.44 -4.30
N GLU A 21 -4.18 -12.14 -5.06
CA GLU A 21 -4.03 -12.60 -6.45
C GLU A 21 -3.95 -14.12 -6.55
N ARG A 22 -3.38 -14.78 -5.54
CA ARG A 22 -3.30 -16.24 -5.46
C ARG A 22 -4.59 -16.90 -4.93
N GLY A 23 -5.54 -16.10 -4.43
CA GLY A 23 -6.76 -16.61 -3.79
C GLY A 23 -6.49 -17.32 -2.45
N GLU A 24 -5.35 -17.05 -1.81
CA GLU A 24 -4.94 -17.64 -0.53
C GLU A 24 -5.67 -16.99 0.67
N GLN A 25 -6.19 -15.77 0.48
CA GLN A 25 -6.83 -14.98 1.52
C GLN A 25 -8.21 -14.44 1.10
N LEU A 26 -9.12 -14.33 2.08
CA LEU A 26 -10.45 -13.76 1.86
C LEU A 26 -10.37 -12.26 1.49
N PRO A 27 -11.18 -11.76 0.54
CA PRO A 27 -11.16 -10.36 0.13
C PRO A 27 -11.31 -9.36 1.29
N GLY A 28 -12.21 -9.64 2.25
CA GLY A 28 -12.37 -8.78 3.43
C GLY A 28 -11.13 -8.72 4.32
N LYS A 29 -10.37 -9.81 4.41
CA LYS A 29 -9.14 -9.89 5.20
C LYS A 29 -7.98 -9.19 4.50
N VAL A 30 -7.87 -9.32 3.17
CA VAL A 30 -6.92 -8.55 2.34
C VAL A 30 -7.16 -7.06 2.51
N LEU A 31 -8.41 -6.59 2.37
CA LEU A 31 -8.75 -5.17 2.54
C LEU A 31 -8.39 -4.64 3.93
N ALA A 32 -8.60 -5.44 4.98
CA ALA A 32 -8.21 -5.07 6.33
C ALA A 32 -6.67 -4.98 6.47
N ASN A 33 -5.93 -5.91 5.88
CA ASN A 33 -4.47 -5.90 5.89
C ASN A 33 -3.90 -4.69 5.13
N LEU A 34 -4.43 -4.40 3.93
CA LEU A 34 -4.04 -3.23 3.14
C LEU A 34 -4.30 -1.92 3.88
N LYS A 35 -5.48 -1.78 4.51
CA LYS A 35 -5.81 -0.61 5.33
C LYS A 35 -4.86 -0.46 6.50
N THR A 36 -4.56 -1.55 7.20
CA THR A 36 -3.69 -1.53 8.39
C THR A 36 -2.24 -1.23 8.03
N ALA A 37 -1.78 -1.67 6.86
CA ALA A 37 -0.43 -1.42 6.35
C ALA A 37 -0.27 -0.04 5.67
N GLY A 38 -1.32 0.79 5.63
CA GLY A 38 -1.23 2.18 5.20
C GLY A 38 -1.38 2.42 3.70
N MET A 39 -2.16 1.59 2.99
CA MET A 39 -2.35 1.72 1.53
C MET A 39 -2.85 3.12 1.12
N ALA A 40 -3.74 3.71 1.92
CA ALA A 40 -4.32 5.01 1.62
C ALA A 40 -3.28 6.12 1.66
N GLU A 41 -2.38 6.10 2.65
CA GLU A 41 -1.29 7.07 2.76
C GLU A 41 -0.33 6.94 1.57
N VAL A 42 0.07 5.70 1.19
CA VAL A 42 0.97 5.46 0.05
C VAL A 42 0.39 5.97 -1.26
N LEU A 43 -0.88 5.64 -1.56
CA LEU A 43 -1.53 6.11 -2.79
C LEU A 43 -1.62 7.63 -2.82
N ASN A 44 -1.90 8.26 -1.68
CA ASN A 44 -1.95 9.71 -1.58
C ASN A 44 -0.57 10.35 -1.82
N GLU A 45 0.50 9.78 -1.25
CA GLU A 45 1.87 10.26 -1.49
C GLU A 45 2.30 10.12 -2.96
N LEU A 46 1.96 9.00 -3.61
CA LEU A 46 2.24 8.80 -5.03
C LEU A 46 1.50 9.83 -5.91
N VAL A 47 0.23 10.10 -5.61
CA VAL A 47 -0.54 11.14 -6.30
C VAL A 47 0.06 12.53 -6.07
N GLN A 48 0.42 12.86 -4.83
CA GLN A 48 1.00 14.16 -4.48
C GLN A 48 2.39 14.39 -5.07
N SER A 49 3.20 13.33 -5.19
CA SER A 49 4.52 13.39 -5.83
C SER A 49 4.47 13.44 -7.35
N GLY A 50 3.28 13.31 -7.96
CA GLY A 50 3.13 13.25 -9.41
C GLY A 50 3.76 11.99 -10.02
N TRP A 51 3.86 10.91 -9.22
CA TRP A 51 4.48 9.67 -9.66
C TRP A 51 3.68 9.05 -10.81
N VAL A 52 4.38 8.60 -11.84
CA VAL A 52 3.81 7.88 -13.00
C VAL A 52 4.54 6.55 -13.15
N PRO A 53 3.81 5.41 -13.25
CA PRO A 53 4.42 4.11 -13.48
C PRO A 53 5.22 4.10 -14.80
N GLY A 54 6.46 3.61 -14.76
CA GLY A 54 7.25 3.32 -15.97
C GLY A 54 8.03 4.50 -16.57
N THR A 55 7.90 5.72 -16.04
CA THR A 55 8.81 6.82 -16.36
C THR A 55 9.99 6.78 -15.41
N SER A 56 10.92 5.85 -15.64
CA SER A 56 12.28 6.02 -15.13
C SER A 56 12.88 7.18 -15.92
N THR A 57 12.74 8.40 -15.41
CA THR A 57 13.59 9.52 -15.83
C THR A 57 14.99 9.18 -15.32
N SER A 58 15.70 8.36 -16.10
CA SER A 58 17.16 8.31 -16.04
C SER A 58 17.65 9.62 -16.63
N GLU A 59 18.14 10.52 -15.77
CA GLU A 59 18.97 11.65 -16.17
C GLU A 59 20.39 11.44 -15.63
#